data_AF-A0A2S9GH07-F1
#
_entry.id   AF-A0A2S9GH07-F1
#
_cell.length_a   1.000
_cell.length_b   1.000
_cell.length_c   1.000
_cell.angle_alpha   90.00
_cell.angle_beta   90.00
_cell.angle_gamma   90.00
#
_symmetry.space_group_name_H-M   'P 1'
#
loop_
_entity.id
_entity.type
_entity.pdbx_description
1 polymer ?
#
loop_
_entity_poly.entity_id
_entity_poly.type
_entity_poly.pdbx_seq_one_letter_code
_entity_poly.pdbx_strand_id
1 'polypeptide(L)'
;GFPVDQPLYIHQETSIRKFLDGRNLVVSTGTGSGKTESFLMPILNSLLEERANGTLGPGVRAMLLYPMNALANDQLKRLRSVLRS
;
A
#
# COMPACT_ATOMS: atom_id res chain seq x y z
N GLY A 1 1.21 -13.17 3.39
CA GLY A 1 0.78 -12.13 4.35
C GLY A 1 1.86 -11.11 4.55
N PHE A 2 1.54 -10.00 5.20
CA PHE A 2 2.55 -9.05 5.66
C PHE A 2 3.42 -9.70 6.74
N PRO A 3 4.75 -9.53 6.72
CA PRO A 3 5.61 -10.01 7.78
C PRO A 3 5.43 -9.12 9.02
N VAL A 4 4.48 -9.48 9.90
CA VAL A 4 4.14 -8.69 11.10
C VAL A 4 5.25 -8.65 12.15
N ASP A 5 6.15 -9.64 12.12
CA ASP A 5 7.28 -9.74 13.05
C ASP A 5 8.55 -9.03 12.55
N GLN A 6 8.50 -8.39 11.37
CA GLN A 6 9.63 -7.68 10.80
C GLN A 6 9.42 -6.17 10.90
N PRO A 7 10.45 -5.41 11.35
CA PRO A 7 10.36 -3.96 11.34
C PRO A 7 10.23 -3.45 9.90
N LEU A 8 9.53 -2.33 9.73
CA LEU A 8 9.41 -1.67 8.45
C LEU A 8 10.78 -1.23 7.93
N TYR A 9 10.98 -1.31 6.62
CA TYR A 9 12.11 -0.63 6.01
C TYR A 9 11.93 0.89 6.11
N ILE A 10 13.03 1.64 6.22
CA ILE A 10 13.00 3.10 6.41
C ILE A 10 12.17 3.85 5.36
N HIS A 11 12.19 3.39 4.10
CA HIS A 11 11.43 4.01 3.02
C HIS A 11 9.92 3.77 3.15
N GLN A 12 9.52 2.64 3.74
CA GLN A 12 8.12 2.32 4.02
C GLN A 12 7.60 3.18 5.17
N GLU A 13 8.34 3.27 6.28
CA GLU A 13 8.01 4.16 7.40
C GLU A 13 7.94 5.62 6.95
N THR A 14 8.93 6.08 6.20
CA THR A 14 8.96 7.45 5.65
C THR A 14 7.75 7.73 4.78
N SER A 15 7.30 6.74 4.00
CA SER A 15 6.11 6.88 3.15
C SER A 15 4.84 7.03 3.98
N ILE A 16 4.68 6.24 5.04
CA ILE A 16 3.54 6.36 5.98
C ILE A 16 3.53 7.74 6.62
N ARG A 17 4.65 8.18 7.21
CA ARG A 17 4.73 9.50 7.89
C ARG A 17 4.38 10.64 6.94
N LYS A 18 4.99 10.68 5.75
CA LYS A 18 4.69 11.71 4.75
C LYS A 18 3.24 11.69 4.28
N PHE A 19 2.64 10.51 4.15
CA PHE A 19 1.23 10.38 3.78
C PHE A 19 0.31 10.94 4.88
N LEU A 20 0.57 10.60 6.15
CA LEU A 20 -0.18 11.13 7.29
C LEU A 20 -0.06 12.66 7.41
N ASP A 21 1.06 13.23 6.98
CA ASP A 21 1.25 14.68 6.86
C ASP A 21 0.53 15.30 5.63
N GLY A 22 -0.31 14.53 4.93
CA GLY A 22 -1.06 14.98 3.76
C GLY A 22 -0.22 15.21 2.51
N ARG A 23 0.98 14.60 2.41
CA ARG A 23 1.91 14.85 1.30
C ARG A 23 1.82 13.78 0.21
N ASN A 24 2.04 14.22 -1.03
CA ASN A 24 2.23 13.33 -2.16
C ASN A 24 3.55 12.55 -2.03
N LEU A 25 3.55 11.28 -2.45
CA LEU A 25 4.70 10.38 -2.31
C LEU A 25 5.35 10.09 -3.67
N VAL A 26 6.67 10.19 -3.72
CA VAL A 26 7.50 9.60 -4.77
C VAL A 26 8.52 8.69 -4.09
N VAL A 27 8.50 7.40 -4.44
CA VAL A 27 9.35 6.38 -3.83
C VAL A 27 10.33 5.86 -4.87
N SER A 28 11.62 6.10 -4.63
CA SER A 28 12.71 5.60 -5.48
C SER A 28 13.63 4.70 -4.66
N THR A 29 13.66 3.42 -4.99
CA THR A 29 14.50 2.40 -4.35
C THR A 29 14.84 1.28 -5.35
N GLY A 30 15.76 0.38 -5.00
CA GLY A 30 16.09 -0.80 -5.82
C GLY A 30 14.94 -1.79 -5.98
N THR A 31 14.96 -2.60 -7.04
CA THR A 31 14.00 -3.70 -7.26
C THR A 31 14.06 -4.70 -6.10
N GLY A 32 12.91 -5.25 -5.69
CA GLY A 32 12.83 -6.20 -4.58
C GLY A 32 12.91 -5.58 -3.19
N SER A 33 13.11 -4.26 -3.05
CA SER A 33 13.31 -3.61 -1.74
C SER A 33 12.05 -3.43 -0.90
N GLY A 34 10.86 -3.86 -1.35
CA GLY A 34 9.60 -3.60 -0.63
C GLY A 34 8.92 -2.26 -0.94
N LYS A 35 9.05 -1.75 -2.18
CA LYS A 35 8.32 -0.55 -2.65
C LYS A 35 6.81 -0.71 -2.59
N THR A 36 6.31 -1.92 -2.80
CA THR A 36 4.87 -2.20 -2.84
C THR A 36 4.18 -1.80 -1.53
N GLU A 37 4.81 -2.09 -0.41
CA GLU A 37 4.35 -1.73 0.94
C GLU A 37 4.27 -0.22 1.13
N SER A 38 5.17 0.55 0.48
CA SER A 38 5.27 2.00 0.66
C SER A 38 4.03 2.76 0.16
N PHE A 39 3.28 2.20 -0.80
CA PHE A 39 1.99 2.75 -1.21
C PHE A 39 0.80 1.93 -0.67
N LEU A 40 0.96 0.61 -0.47
CA LEU A 40 -0.13 -0.23 0.02
C LEU A 40 -0.50 0.09 1.48
N MET A 41 0.49 0.33 2.35
CA MET A 41 0.22 0.66 3.75
C MET A 41 -0.56 1.96 3.92
N PRO A 42 -0.20 3.08 3.25
CA PRO A 42 -1.05 4.27 3.22
C PRO A 42 -2.51 4.02 2.78
N ILE A 43 -2.70 3.25 1.70
CA ILE A 43 -4.04 2.92 1.20
C ILE A 43 -4.83 2.13 2.25
N LEU A 44 -4.21 1.11 2.86
CA LEU A 44 -4.87 0.32 3.90
C LEU A 44 -5.17 1.15 5.15
N ASN A 45 -4.27 2.05 5.55
CA ASN A 45 -4.51 2.96 6.66
C ASN A 45 -5.75 3.83 6.42
N SER A 46 -5.85 4.46 5.24
CA SER A 46 -7.03 5.25 4.86
C SER A 46 -8.32 4.43 4.90
N LEU A 47 -8.29 3.19 4.40
CA LEU A 47 -9.45 2.29 4.41
C LEU A 47 -9.87 1.89 5.84
N LEU A 48 -8.90 1.65 6.71
CA LEU A 48 -9.14 1.32 8.12
C LEU A 48 -9.69 2.51 8.89
N GLU A 49 -9.21 3.72 8.63
CA GLU A 49 -9.75 4.96 9.19
C GLU A 49 -11.19 5.21 8.74
N GLU A 50 -11.49 5.08 7.43
CA GLU A 50 -12.86 5.15 6.93
C GLU A 50 -13.77 4.12 7.60
N ARG A 51 -13.27 2.90 7.82
CA ARG A 51 -14.02 1.84 8.50
C ARG A 51 -14.30 2.21 9.96
N ALA A 52 -13.29 2.68 10.68
CA ALA A 52 -13.39 3.08 12.08
C ALA A 52 -14.37 4.24 12.27
N ASN A 53 -14.42 5.16 11.30
CA ASN A 53 -15.32 6.31 11.30
C ASN A 53 -16.73 5.99 10.76
N GLY A 54 -16.99 4.76 10.31
CA GLY A 54 -18.27 4.36 9.73
C GLY A 54 -18.57 4.98 8.35
N THR A 55 -17.55 5.53 7.69
CA THR A 55 -17.67 6.18 6.37
C THR A 55 -17.27 5.25 5.22
N LEU A 56 -16.71 4.08 5.52
CA LEU A 56 -16.38 3.08 4.50
C LEU A 56 -17.67 2.50 3.88
N GLY A 57 -17.85 2.75 2.59
CA GLY A 57 -18.98 2.27 1.80
C GLY A 57 -18.55 1.79 0.41
N PRO A 58 -19.48 1.40 -0.47
CA PRO A 58 -19.17 0.99 -1.83
C PRO A 58 -18.42 2.08 -2.63
N GLY A 59 -17.61 1.67 -3.61
CA GLY A 59 -16.92 2.57 -4.54
C GLY A 59 -15.41 2.40 -4.57
N VAL A 60 -14.76 3.02 -5.56
CA VAL A 60 -13.30 2.97 -5.74
C VAL A 60 -12.61 3.82 -4.68
N ARG A 61 -11.61 3.26 -3.98
CA ARG A 61 -10.83 3.94 -2.92
C ARG A 61 -9.36 4.18 -3.25
N ALA A 62 -8.83 3.38 -4.18
CA ALA A 62 -7.49 3.54 -4.69
C ALA A 62 -7.43 3.05 -6.14
N MET A 63 -6.59 3.70 -6.94
CA MET A 63 -6.29 3.29 -8.31
C MET A 63 -4.78 3.04 -8.42
N LEU A 64 -4.41 1.81 -8.77
CA LEU A 64 -3.02 1.43 -8.98
C LEU A 64 -2.78 1.27 -10.49
N LEU A 65 -1.92 2.11 -11.04
CA LEU A 65 -1.58 2.11 -12.46
C LEU A 65 -0.22 1.45 -12.66
N TYR A 66 -0.15 0.50 -13.59
CA TYR A 66 1.08 -0.18 -13.98
C TYR A 66 1.30 -0.03 -15.48
N PRO A 67 2.55 0.09 -15.93
CA PRO A 67 2.86 0.27 -17.35
C PRO A 67 2.61 -0.99 -18.20
N MET A 68 2.52 -2.17 -17.59
CA MET A 68 2.37 -3.45 -18.28
C MET A 68 1.35 -4.36 -17.61
N ASN A 69 0.50 -5.02 -18.40
CA ASN A 69 -0.49 -5.97 -17.92
C ASN A 69 0.12 -7.12 -17.11
N ALA A 70 1.27 -7.65 -17.54
CA ALA A 70 1.97 -8.71 -16.81
C ALA A 70 2.33 -8.28 -15.38
N LEU A 71 2.89 -7.07 -15.24
CA LEU A 71 3.22 -6.51 -13.94
C LEU A 71 1.97 -6.27 -13.09
N ALA A 72 0.91 -5.71 -13.69
CA ALA A 72 -0.36 -5.50 -12.99
C ALA A 72 -0.93 -6.82 -12.43
N ASN A 73 -0.91 -7.89 -13.25
CA ASN A 73 -1.40 -9.20 -12.86
C ASN A 73 -0.59 -9.81 -11.70
N ASP A 74 0.73 -9.68 -11.72
CA ASP A 74 1.59 -10.18 -10.64
C ASP A 74 1.39 -9.41 -9.34
N GLN A 75 1.26 -8.08 -9.42
CA GLN A 75 0.95 -7.27 -8.25
C GLN A 75 -0.45 -7.58 -7.69
N LEU A 76 -1.44 -7.85 -8.56
CA LEU A 76 -2.78 -8.24 -8.13
C LEU A 76 -2.79 -9.59 -7.39
N LYS A 77 -2.04 -10.59 -7.89
CA LYS A 77 -1.88 -11.89 -7.19
C LYS A 77 -1.29 -11.69 -5.80
N ARG A 78 -0.25 -10.86 -5.69
CA ARG A 78 0.40 -10.53 -4.42
C ARG A 78 -0.56 -9.83 -3.47
N LEU A 79 -1.29 -8.82 -3.94
CA LEU A 79 -2.27 -8.09 -3.16
C LEU A 79 -3.35 -9.03 -2.60
N ARG A 80 -3.89 -9.93 -3.43
CA ARG A 80 -4.86 -10.94 -3.00
C ARG A 80 -4.31 -11.88 -1.93
N SER A 81 -3.04 -12.28 -2.04
CA SER A 81 -2.38 -13.10 -1.01
C SER A 81 -2.26 -12.36 0.32
N VAL A 82 -1.96 -11.06 0.28
CA VAL A 82 -1.81 -10.22 1.47
C VAL A 82 -3.14 -9.92 2.14
N LEU A 83 -4.22 -9.70 1.37
CA LEU A 83 -5.55 -9.39 1.92
C LEU A 83 -6.35 -10.62 2.35
N ARG A 84 -5.93 -11.83 1.97
CA ARG A 84 -6.55 -13.09 2.39
C ARG A 84 -6.00 -13.63 3.72
N SER A 85 -4.79 -13.23 4.09
CA SER A 85 -4.14 -13.61 5.36
C SER A 85 -4.55 -12.67 6.47
#